data_AF-X0VJG9-F1
#
_entry.id   AF-X0VJG9-F1
#
_cell.length_a   1.000
_cell.length_b   1.000
_cell.length_c   1.000
_cell.angle_alpha   90.00
_cell.angle_beta   90.00
_cell.angle_gamma   90.00
#
_symmetry.space_group_name_H-M   'P 1'
#
loop_
_entity.id
_entity.type
_entity.pdbx_description
1 polymer ?
#
loop_
_entity_poly.entity_id
_entity_poly.type
_entity_poly.pdbx_seq_one_letter_code
_entity_poly.pdbx_strand_id
1 'polypeptide(L)'
;MEETRQNWDKIGANLNNIRTKTLIKDADVVVVRFGDKYRQWNAAFDVGYAAALNKSIITLHPPHISHMLKEVNASASAVCEDPHQVVDTLAYVIKGDLPAPRDGDGYVAIADRLGKGNPNP
;
A
#
# COMPACT_ATOMS: atom_id res chain seq x y z
N MET A 1 28.93 21.56 25.68
CA MET A 1 27.53 21.17 25.98
C MET A 1 26.77 21.34 24.69
N GLU A 2 26.37 20.22 24.10
CA GLU A 2 25.62 20.18 22.85
C GLU A 2 24.20 20.70 23.14
N GLU A 3 23.88 21.90 22.66
CA GLU A 3 22.51 22.42 22.68
C GLU A 3 21.67 21.62 21.69
N THR A 4 21.00 20.58 22.18
CA THR A 4 20.04 19.79 21.41
C THR A 4 18.86 20.68 21.04
N ARG A 5 18.86 21.23 19.82
CA ARG A 5 17.78 22.10 19.34
C ARG A 5 16.48 21.30 19.22
N GLN A 6 15.52 21.59 20.10
CA GLN A 6 14.32 20.80 20.42
C GLN A 6 13.28 20.60 19.28
N ASN A 7 13.57 20.83 17.99
CA ASN A 7 12.54 20.79 16.93
C ASN A 7 13.01 20.37 15.53
N TRP A 8 14.23 19.86 15.37
CA TRP A 8 14.78 19.55 14.04
C TRP A 8 14.06 18.40 13.35
N ASP A 9 13.70 17.34 14.08
CA ASP A 9 12.93 16.22 13.53
C ASP A 9 11.57 16.67 12.98
N LYS A 10 10.90 17.61 13.67
CA LYS A 10 9.62 18.18 13.22
C LYS A 10 9.76 18.98 11.94
N ILE A 11 10.83 19.78 11.82
CA ILE A 11 11.11 20.55 10.61
C ILE A 11 11.43 19.62 9.44
N GLY A 12 12.27 18.60 9.67
CA GLY A 12 12.59 17.59 8.66
C GLY A 12 11.36 16.81 8.18
N ALA A 13 10.49 16.39 9.11
CA ALA A 13 9.23 15.71 8.78
C ALA A 13 8.31 16.60 7.94
N ASN A 14 8.20 17.90 8.26
CA ASN A 14 7.38 18.84 7.48
C ASN A 14 7.89 19.03 6.05
N LEU A 15 9.20 19.10 5.85
CA LEU A 15 9.78 19.20 4.51
C LEU A 15 9.52 17.94 3.68
N ASN A 16 9.63 16.76 4.30
CA ASN A 16 9.27 15.52 3.64
C ASN A 16 7.77 15.47 3.30
N ASN A 17 6.90 15.96 4.18
CA ASN A 17 5.47 16.03 3.91
C ASN A 17 5.13 16.90 2.68
N ILE A 18 5.85 18.01 2.45
CA ILE A 18 5.66 18.83 1.24
C ILE A 18 5.97 18.00 0.00
N ARG A 19 7.11 17.29 0.00
CA ARG A 19 7.54 16.46 -1.13
C ARG A 19 6.56 15.31 -1.37
N THR A 20 6.19 14.59 -0.32
CA THR A 20 5.24 13.47 -0.40
C THR A 20 3.91 13.91 -0.99
N LYS A 21 3.35 15.04 -0.54
CA LYS A 21 2.08 15.56 -1.08
C LYS A 21 2.16 15.91 -2.56
N THR A 22 3.27 16.51 -3.00
CA THR A 22 3.48 16.79 -4.43
C THR A 22 3.55 15.49 -5.23
N LEU A 23 4.36 14.52 -4.78
CA LEU A 23 4.51 13.25 -5.47
C LEU A 23 3.21 12.43 -5.52
N ILE A 24 2.40 12.45 -4.46
CA ILE A 24 1.08 11.79 -4.46
C ILE A 24 0.13 12.44 -5.49
N LYS A 25 0.15 13.77 -5.62
CA LYS A 25 -0.68 14.46 -6.62
C LYS A 25 -0.27 14.10 -8.04
N ASP A 26 1.02 13.96 -8.29
CA ASP A 26 1.57 13.71 -9.62
C ASP A 26 1.52 12.21 -10.01
N ALA A 27 1.39 11.31 -9.04
CA ALA A 27 1.33 9.86 -9.29
C ALA A 27 0.01 9.44 -9.95
N ASP A 28 0.07 8.49 -10.88
CA ASP A 28 -1.10 7.79 -11.43
C ASP A 28 -1.61 6.69 -10.48
N VAL A 29 -0.67 5.93 -9.92
CA VAL A 29 -0.92 4.83 -8.98
C VAL A 29 -0.05 5.02 -7.75
N VAL A 30 -0.65 4.87 -6.56
CA VAL A 30 0.04 4.96 -5.28
C VAL A 30 0.09 3.58 -4.63
N VAL A 31 1.30 3.06 -4.43
CA VAL A 31 1.52 1.83 -3.66
C VAL A 31 1.86 2.20 -2.23
N VAL A 32 1.09 1.70 -1.26
CA VAL A 32 1.35 1.93 0.17
C VAL A 32 1.59 0.62 0.90
N ARG A 33 2.77 0.51 1.49
CA ARG A 33 3.17 -0.64 2.29
C ARG A 33 2.88 -0.40 3.76
N PHE A 34 2.10 -1.31 4.36
CA PHE A 34 1.95 -1.42 5.79
C PHE A 34 2.78 -2.58 6.33
N GLY A 35 3.73 -2.28 7.21
CA GLY A 35 4.51 -3.27 7.94
C GLY A 35 3.81 -3.80 9.19
N ASP A 36 4.47 -4.72 9.88
CA ASP A 36 4.04 -5.34 11.14
C ASP A 36 4.31 -4.48 12.39
N LYS A 37 5.34 -3.63 12.32
CA LYS A 37 5.81 -2.84 13.46
C LYS A 37 5.25 -1.42 13.44
N TYR A 38 4.94 -0.94 14.64
CA TYR A 38 4.44 0.39 14.95
C TYR A 38 3.09 0.73 14.34
N ARG A 39 2.51 1.77 14.92
CA ARG A 39 1.28 2.40 14.50
C ARG A 39 1.59 3.28 13.27
N GLN A 40 1.36 2.74 12.07
CA GLN A 40 1.71 3.36 10.77
C GLN A 40 0.77 4.47 10.32
N TRP A 41 0.65 5.49 11.16
CA TRP A 41 -0.35 6.53 11.02
C TRP A 41 -0.03 7.46 9.84
N ASN A 42 1.24 7.66 9.54
CA ASN A 42 1.67 8.43 8.36
C ASN A 42 1.22 7.74 7.06
N ALA A 43 1.44 6.42 6.94
CA ALA A 43 1.02 5.67 5.76
C ALA A 43 -0.50 5.67 5.58
N ALA A 44 -1.26 5.48 6.67
CA ALA A 44 -2.71 5.55 6.63
C ALA A 44 -3.21 6.96 6.24
N PHE A 45 -2.55 8.01 6.73
CA PHE A 45 -2.85 9.39 6.35
C PHE A 45 -2.58 9.65 4.87
N ASP A 46 -1.44 9.19 4.36
CA ASP A 46 -1.07 9.34 2.95
C ASP A 46 -2.03 8.58 2.02
N VAL A 47 -2.50 7.38 2.42
CA VAL A 47 -3.56 6.65 1.71
C VAL A 47 -4.86 7.44 1.69
N GLY A 48 -5.29 7.98 2.83
CA GLY A 48 -6.49 8.82 2.90
C GLY A 48 -6.38 10.05 2.00
N TYR A 49 -5.20 10.67 1.94
CA TYR A 49 -4.94 11.80 1.04
C TYR A 49 -4.99 11.39 -0.43
N ALA A 50 -4.37 10.27 -0.81
CA ALA A 50 -4.43 9.73 -2.16
C ALA A 50 -5.87 9.38 -2.58
N ALA A 51 -6.65 8.78 -1.68
CA ALA A 51 -8.05 8.42 -1.91
C ALA A 51 -8.91 9.68 -2.15
N ALA A 52 -8.70 10.74 -1.36
CA ALA A 52 -9.39 12.01 -1.56
C ALA A 52 -9.07 12.68 -2.91
N LEU A 53 -7.92 12.36 -3.52
CA LEU A 53 -7.53 12.82 -4.85
C LEU A 53 -7.95 11.85 -5.97
N ASN A 54 -8.76 10.82 -5.66
CA ASN A 54 -9.16 9.75 -6.59
C ASN A 54 -7.98 9.04 -7.27
N LYS A 55 -6.87 8.86 -6.56
CA LYS A 55 -5.75 8.05 -7.06
C LYS A 55 -6.09 6.56 -6.97
N SER A 56 -5.59 5.77 -7.92
CA SER A 56 -5.60 4.31 -7.80
C SER A 56 -4.61 3.90 -6.72
N ILE A 57 -5.05 3.04 -5.80
CA ILE A 57 -4.26 2.68 -4.60
C ILE A 57 -4.05 1.18 -4.58
N ILE A 58 -2.81 0.77 -4.31
CA ILE A 58 -2.46 -0.62 -4.04
C ILE A 58 -1.92 -0.66 -2.61
N THR A 59 -2.54 -1.48 -1.75
CA THR A 59 -2.01 -1.69 -0.39
C THR A 59 -1.16 -2.95 -0.35
N LEU A 60 -0.04 -2.92 0.38
CA LEU A 60 0.83 -4.07 0.59
C LEU A 60 0.99 -4.32 2.08
N HIS A 61 0.46 -5.44 2.59
CA HIS A 61 0.57 -5.75 4.00
C HIS A 61 0.39 -7.24 4.29
N PRO A 62 0.96 -7.77 5.39
CA PRO A 62 0.71 -9.16 5.76
C PRO A 62 -0.77 -9.39 6.12
N PRO A 63 -1.31 -10.61 5.95
CA PRO A 63 -2.74 -10.88 6.10
C PRO A 63 -3.28 -10.60 7.51
N HIS A 64 -2.46 -10.77 8.55
CA HIS A 64 -2.88 -10.62 9.94
C HIS A 64 -3.24 -9.18 10.34
N ILE A 65 -2.80 -8.16 9.59
CA ILE A 65 -3.20 -6.76 9.83
C ILE A 65 -4.34 -6.28 8.92
N SER A 66 -4.83 -7.14 8.00
CA SER A 66 -5.90 -6.80 7.05
C SER A 66 -7.17 -6.28 7.73
N HIS A 67 -7.57 -6.93 8.83
CA HIS A 67 -8.76 -6.53 9.58
C HIS A 67 -8.64 -5.11 10.17
N MET A 68 -7.44 -4.72 10.62
CA MET A 68 -7.19 -3.36 11.14
C MET A 68 -7.20 -2.31 10.02
N LEU A 69 -6.91 -2.72 8.78
CA LEU A 69 -6.84 -1.86 7.60
C LEU A 69 -8.10 -1.92 6.74
N LYS A 70 -9.20 -2.51 7.21
CA LYS A 70 -10.42 -2.75 6.41
C LYS A 70 -10.94 -1.52 5.67
N GLU A 71 -10.89 -0.33 6.27
CA GLU A 71 -11.39 0.91 5.66
C GLU A 71 -10.43 1.43 4.58
N VAL A 72 -9.13 1.26 4.80
CA VAL A 72 -8.08 1.56 3.83
C VAL A 72 -8.14 0.58 2.66
N ASN A 73 -8.35 -0.71 2.93
CA ASN A 73 -8.47 -1.74 1.90
C ASN A 73 -9.76 -1.56 1.07
N ALA A 74 -10.82 -1.01 1.65
CA ALA A 74 -12.05 -0.71 0.92
C ALA A 74 -11.87 0.41 -0.13
N SER A 75 -10.89 1.29 0.04
CA SER A 75 -10.55 2.32 -0.96
C SER A 75 -9.44 1.89 -1.92
N ALA A 76 -8.80 0.74 -1.68
CA ALA A 76 -7.75 0.21 -2.53
C ALA A 76 -8.31 -0.48 -3.78
N SER A 77 -7.62 -0.30 -4.90
CA SER A 77 -7.89 -1.03 -6.15
C SER A 77 -7.40 -2.47 -6.08
N ALA A 78 -6.34 -2.73 -5.31
CA ALA A 78 -5.80 -4.06 -5.05
C ALA A 78 -5.18 -4.14 -3.64
N VAL A 79 -5.31 -5.31 -3.01
CA VAL A 79 -4.68 -5.63 -1.72
C VAL A 79 -3.68 -6.75 -1.93
N CYS A 80 -2.41 -6.44 -1.76
CA CYS A 80 -1.29 -7.35 -1.90
C CYS A 80 -0.74 -7.76 -0.53
N GLU A 81 -0.26 -8.99 -0.43
CA GLU A 81 0.41 -9.55 0.74
C GLU A 81 1.92 -9.72 0.52
N ASP A 82 2.34 -9.76 -0.75
CA ASP A 82 3.72 -9.92 -1.17
C ASP A 82 4.13 -8.85 -2.22
N PRO A 83 5.37 -8.31 -2.19
CA PRO A 83 5.82 -7.32 -3.16
C PRO A 83 5.71 -7.76 -4.62
N HIS A 84 5.81 -9.06 -4.90
CA HIS A 84 5.68 -9.54 -6.26
C HIS A 84 4.26 -9.38 -6.81
N GLN A 85 3.23 -9.44 -5.96
CA GLN A 85 1.86 -9.17 -6.39
C GLN A 85 1.69 -7.72 -6.82
N VAL A 86 2.36 -6.78 -6.15
CA VAL A 86 2.38 -5.38 -6.60
C VAL A 86 2.98 -5.28 -8.00
N VAL A 87 4.09 -5.98 -8.26
CA VAL A 87 4.73 -6.00 -9.59
C VAL A 87 3.78 -6.59 -10.64
N ASP A 88 3.12 -7.69 -10.30
CA ASP A 88 2.17 -8.37 -11.17
C ASP A 88 0.93 -7.50 -11.48
N THR A 89 0.37 -6.82 -10.47
CA THR A 89 -0.73 -5.85 -10.65
C THR A 89 -0.29 -4.71 -11.56
N LEU A 90 0.90 -4.14 -11.35
CA LEU A 90 1.42 -3.07 -12.19
C LEU A 90 1.70 -3.55 -13.62
N ALA A 91 2.24 -4.76 -13.79
CA ALA A 91 2.47 -5.35 -15.11
C ALA A 91 1.16 -5.52 -15.88
N TYR A 92 0.11 -6.02 -15.23
CA TYR A 92 -1.22 -6.12 -15.82
C TYR A 92 -1.78 -4.75 -16.21
N VAL A 93 -1.70 -3.75 -15.33
CA VAL A 93 -2.21 -2.40 -15.61
C VAL A 93 -1.47 -1.74 -16.79
N ILE A 94 -0.16 -1.96 -16.90
CA ILE A 94 0.67 -1.33 -17.94
C ILE A 94 0.58 -2.07 -19.28
N LYS A 95 0.57 -3.41 -19.28
CA LYS A 95 0.68 -4.23 -20.50
C LYS A 95 -0.62 -4.88 -20.93
N GLY A 96 -1.58 -5.04 -20.02
CA GLY A 96 -2.79 -5.83 -20.23
C GLY A 96 -2.58 -7.35 -20.13
N ASP A 97 -1.35 -7.80 -19.81
CA ASP A 97 -1.02 -9.21 -19.73
C ASP A 97 -1.37 -9.75 -18.34
N LEU A 98 -2.25 -10.76 -18.29
CA LEU A 98 -2.55 -11.45 -17.04
C LEU A 98 -1.35 -12.32 -16.64
N PRO A 99 -0.72 -12.09 -15.46
CA PRO A 99 0.40 -12.90 -15.00
C PRO A 99 -0.06 -14.34 -14.76
N ALA A 100 0.81 -15.29 -15.06
CA ALA A 100 0.54 -16.70 -14.79
C ALA A 100 0.28 -16.89 -13.29
N PRO A 101 -0.76 -17.65 -12.88
CA PRO A 101 -1.03 -17.93 -11.48
C PRO A 101 0.20 -18.52 -10.81
N ARG A 102 0.64 -17.92 -9.70
CA ARG A 102 1.87 -18.36 -9.01
C ARG A 102 1.67 -19.69 -8.28
N ASP A 103 0.42 -20.04 -7.99
CA ASP A 103 0.04 -21.30 -7.32
C ASP A 103 0.07 -22.52 -8.27
N GLY A 104 0.29 -22.33 -9.58
CA GLY A 104 0.18 -23.41 -10.57
C GLY A 104 -1.17 -24.14 -10.48
N ASP A 105 -1.14 -25.47 -10.42
CA ASP A 105 -2.33 -26.33 -10.26
C ASP A 105 -3.01 -26.22 -8.88
N GLY A 106 -2.40 -25.52 -7.92
CA GLY A 106 -2.92 -25.27 -6.58
C GLY A 106 -3.82 -24.03 -6.46
N TYR A 107 -4.21 -23.41 -7.58
CA TYR A 107 -5.10 -22.25 -7.60
C TYR A 107 -6.46 -22.59 -6.95
N VAL A 108 -6.88 -21.76 -6.00
CA VAL A 108 -8.21 -21.83 -5.40
C VAL A 108 -8.87 -20.46 -5.56
N ALA A 109 -10.08 -20.45 -6.09
CA ALA A 109 -10.83 -19.22 -6.35
C ALA A 109 -11.09 -18.44 -5.05
N ILE A 110 -11.21 -17.11 -5.18
CA ILE A 110 -11.47 -16.20 -4.05
C ILE A 110 -12.70 -16.64 -3.21
N ALA A 111 -13.74 -17.15 -3.87
CA ALA A 111 -14.95 -17.65 -3.21
C ALA A 111 -14.66 -18.80 -2.23
N ASP A 112 -13.66 -19.62 -2.51
CA ASP A 112 -13.30 -20.83 -1.75
C ASP A 112 -12.17 -20.58 -0.73
N ARG A 113 -11.68 -19.35 -0.61
CA ARG A 113 -10.47 -18.98 0.15
C ARG A 113 -10.67 -17.94 1.25
N LEU A 114 -11.91 -17.55 1.58
CA LEU A 114 -12.24 -16.54 2.60
C LEU A 114 -11.40 -16.72 3.89
N GLY A 115 -10.45 -15.80 4.11
CA GLY A 115 -9.60 -15.74 5.31
C GLY A 115 -8.21 -16.40 5.21
N LYS A 116 -7.82 -17.00 4.08
CA LYS A 116 -6.53 -17.70 3.91
C LYS A 116 -5.41 -16.87 3.26
N GLY A 117 -5.63 -15.57 3.09
CA GLY A 117 -4.71 -14.66 2.39
C GLY A 117 -4.86 -14.70 0.86
N ASN A 118 -4.42 -13.64 0.21
CA ASN A 118 -4.46 -13.46 -1.25
C ASN A 118 -3.09 -13.83 -1.86
N PRO A 119 -2.93 -14.97 -2.56
CA PRO A 119 -1.68 -15.35 -3.20
C PRO A 119 -1.54 -14.84 -4.65
N ASN A 120 -2.60 -14.29 -5.25
CA ASN A 120 -2.55 -13.72 -6.59
C ASN A 120 -2.80 -12.20 -6.58
N PRO A 121 -2.25 -11.44 -7.54
CA PRO A 121 -2.52 -10.01 -7.70
C PRO A 121 -4.00 -9.69 -7.91
#